data_AF-A0A8I0K7T7-F1
#
_entry.id   AF-A0A8I0K7T7-F1
#
_cell.length_a   1.000
_cell.length_b   1.000
_cell.length_c   1.000
_cell.angle_alpha   90.00
_cell.angle_beta   90.00
_cell.angle_gamma   90.00
#
_symmetry.space_group_name_H-M   'P 1'
#
loop_
_entity.id
_entity.type
_entity.pdbx_description
1 polymer ?
#
loop_
_entity_poly.entity_id
_entity_poly.type
_entity_poly.pdbx_seq_one_letter_code
_entity_poly.pdbx_strand_id
1 'polypeptide(L)' 'MNICVGGELDGQVIENEGRLLKASDIDPSFKTEYYKQIYNRDNTVFHFWLPIGSGLHDMSEKVLTILRAPNN' A
#
# COMPACT_ATOMS: atom_id res chain seq x y z
N MET A 1 1.38 -7.37 -7.75
CA MET A 1 2.26 -6.47 -6.98
C MET A 1 1.40 -5.54 -6.15
N ASN A 2 1.27 -5.88 -4.87
CA ASN A 2 0.64 -4.99 -3.89
C ASN A 2 1.73 -4.40 -2.98
N ILE A 3 2.08 -3.13 -3.18
CA ILE A 3 3.09 -2.45 -2.38
C ILE A 3 2.42 -1.79 -1.17
N CYS A 4 3.00 -1.94 0.01
CA CYS A 4 2.61 -1.18 1.19
C CYS A 4 3.19 0.24 1.14
N VAL A 5 2.36 1.25 1.41
CA VAL A 5 2.76 2.66 1.41
C VAL A 5 2.37 3.27 2.75
N GLY A 6 3.37 3.50 3.59
CA GLY A 6 3.25 3.97 4.97
C GLY A 6 3.17 2.85 6.01
N GLY A 7 3.15 3.26 7.27
CA GLY A 7 3.10 2.36 8.42
C GLY A 7 4.35 1.48 8.55
N GLU A 8 4.21 0.37 9.27
CA GLU A 8 5.30 -0.55 9.63
C GLU A 8 5.83 -1.38 8.44
N LEU A 9 5.01 -1.56 7.40
CA LEU A 9 5.34 -2.35 6.22
C LEU A 9 5.74 -1.50 5.00
N ASP A 10 6.01 -0.21 5.18
CA ASP A 10 6.32 0.71 4.07
C ASP A 10 7.38 0.16 3.09
N GLY A 11 7.07 0.22 1.80
CA GLY A 11 7.93 -0.27 0.72
C GLY A 11 7.90 -1.78 0.49
N GLN A 12 7.28 -2.57 1.36
CA GLN A 12 7.22 -4.02 1.21
C GLN A 12 6.13 -4.44 0.21
N VAL A 13 6.45 -5.44 -0.62
CA VAL A 13 5.47 -6.08 -1.51
C VAL A 13 4.87 -7.29 -0.81
N ILE A 14 3.55 -7.24 -0.58
CA ILE A 14 2.83 -8.32 0.10
C ILE A 14 1.70 -8.81 -0.79
N GLU A 15 1.82 -10.05 -1.23
CA GLU A 15 0.74 -10.75 -1.92
C GLU A 15 -0.19 -11.37 -0.86
N ASN A 16 -1.34 -10.73 -0.66
CA ASN A 16 -2.39 -11.21 0.23
C ASN A 16 -3.75 -11.10 -0.47
N GLU A 17 -4.61 -12.07 -0.22
CA GLU A 17 -5.98 -12.07 -0.71
C GLU A 17 -6.90 -11.22 0.18
N GLY A 18 -7.96 -10.66 -0.41
CA GLY A 18 -8.92 -9.83 0.31
C GLY A 18 -8.62 -8.33 0.27
N ARG A 19 -9.30 -7.59 1.17
CA ARG A 19 -9.31 -6.12 1.21
C ARG A 19 -8.60 -5.51 2.42
N LEU A 20 -8.19 -6.35 3.38
CA LEU A 20 -7.54 -5.96 4.62
C LEU A 20 -6.26 -6.76 4.81
N LEU A 21 -5.23 -6.11 5.32
CA LEU A 21 -3.96 -6.70 5.70
C LEU A 21 -3.63 -6.23 7.11
N LYS A 22 -3.40 -7.15 8.05
CA LYS A 22 -2.92 -6.82 9.39
C LYS A 22 -1.42 -7.05 9.43
N ALA A 23 -0.65 -6.04 9.81
CA ALA A 23 0.80 -6.20 9.97
C ALA A 23 1.16 -7.19 11.08
N SER A 24 0.27 -7.36 12.07
CA SER A 24 0.36 -8.35 13.13
C SER A 24 0.45 -9.80 12.64
N ASP A 25 -0.05 -10.09 11.43
CA ASP A 25 0.02 -11.44 10.85
C ASP A 25 1.45 -11.77 10.35
N ILE A 26 2.30 -10.75 10.19
CA ILE A 26 3.70 -10.87 9.77
C ILE A 26 4.63 -10.75 10.97
N ASP A 27 4.41 -9.73 11.81
CA ASP A 27 5.11 -9.54 13.07
C ASP A 27 4.10 -9.15 14.16
N PRO A 28 3.92 -9.98 15.22
CA PRO A 28 2.95 -9.71 16.30
C PRO A 28 3.16 -8.39 17.06
N SER A 29 4.35 -7.77 16.96
CA SER A 29 4.61 -6.46 17.56
C SER A 29 3.95 -5.31 16.80
N PHE A 30 3.60 -5.53 15.52
CA PHE A 30 2.98 -4.53 14.66
C PHE A 30 1.51 -4.34 14.96
N LYS A 31 1.06 -3.09 14.79
CA LYS A 31 -0.32 -2.66 15.09
C LYS A 31 -1.02 -2.06 13.90
N THR A 32 -0.31 -1.80 12.81
CA THR A 32 -0.86 -1.19 11.62
C THR A 32 -1.77 -2.16 10.89
N GLU A 33 -2.97 -1.70 10.55
CA GLU A 33 -3.86 -2.38 9.61
C GLU A 33 -3.92 -1.57 8.32
N TYR A 34 -4.06 -2.27 7.20
CA TYR A 34 -4.04 -1.69 5.87
C TYR A 34 -5.29 -2.07 5.09
N TYR A 35 -5.78 -1.16 4.25
CA TYR A 35 -6.78 -1.45 3.25
C TYR A 35 -6.15 -1.55 1.86
N LYS A 36 -6.73 -2.41 1.00
CA LYS A 36 -6.31 -2.52 -0.40
C LYS A 36 -6.94 -1.39 -1.20
N GLN A 37 -6.10 -0.59 -1.86
CA GLN A 37 -6.56 0.39 -2.84
C GLN A 37 -6.07 0.03 -4.25
N ILE A 38 -6.99 0.17 -5.21
CA ILE A 38 -6.74 -0.10 -6.63
C ILE A 38 -6.58 1.23 -7.35
N TYR A 39 -5.49 1.36 -8.10
CA TYR A 39 -5.19 2.54 -8.91
C TYR A 39 -5.03 2.12 -10.37
N ASN A 40 -5.81 2.73 -11.25
CA ASN A 40 -5.71 2.51 -12.69
C ASN A 40 -4.94 3.67 -13.32
N ARG A 41 -3.85 3.34 -14.01
CA ARG A 41 -3.07 4.32 -14.77
C ARG A 41 -2.66 3.72 -16.10
N ASP A 42 -2.94 4.41 -17.19
CA ASP A 42 -2.53 4.03 -18.55
C ASP A 42 -2.88 2.56 -18.86
N ASN A 43 -4.11 2.16 -18.52
CA ASN A 43 -4.63 0.79 -18.67
C ASN A 43 -3.89 -0.30 -17.87
N THR A 44 -3.01 0.09 -16.94
CA THR A 44 -2.35 -0.78 -15.97
C THR A 44 -3.00 -0.63 -14.60
N VAL A 45 -3.30 -1.76 -13.96
CA VAL A 45 -3.90 -1.81 -12.63
C VAL A 45 -2.79 -2.01 -11.60
N PHE A 46 -2.66 -1.05 -10.68
CA PHE A 46 -1.76 -1.10 -9.55
C PHE A 46 -2.55 -1.33 -8.26
N HIS A 47 -1.96 -2.10 -7.36
CA HIS A 47 -2.55 -2.39 -6.06
C HIS A 47 -1.61 -1.88 -4.98
N PHE A 48 -2.18 -1.22 -3.97
CA PHE A 48 -1.43 -0.70 -2.84
C PHE A 48 -2.13 -1.05 -1.53
N TRP A 49 -1.34 -1.31 -0.51
CA TRP A 49 -1.80 -1.43 0.88
C TRP A 49 -1.55 -0.10 1.58
N LEU A 50 -2.62 0.54 2.04
CA LEU A 50 -2.54 1.86 2.69
C LEU A 50 -2.99 1.75 4.16
N PRO A 51 -2.24 2.33 5.12
CA PRO A 51 -2.60 2.23 6.53
C PRO A 51 -3.97 2.88 6.79
N ILE A 52 -4.80 2.18 7.55
CA ILE A 52 -6.11 2.66 7.98
C ILE A 52 -5.90 3.87 8.91
N GLY A 53 -6.69 4.93 8.70
CA GLY A 53 -6.58 6.18 9.46
C GLY A 53 -5.55 7.17 8.93
N SER A 54 -4.81 6.83 7.87
CA SER A 54 -3.92 7.76 7.18
C SER A 54 -4.69 8.89 6.48
N GLY A 55 -4.08 10.07 6.39
CA GLY A 55 -4.58 11.15 5.54
C GLY A 55 -4.64 10.72 4.07
N LEU A 56 -5.84 10.78 3.47
CA LEU A 56 -6.05 10.35 2.07
C LEU A 56 -5.18 11.14 1.08
N HIS A 57 -5.01 12.43 1.33
CA HIS A 57 -4.18 13.32 0.50
C HIS A 57 -2.72 12.86 0.48
N ASP A 58 -2.11 12.73 1.66
CA ASP A 58 -0.71 12.32 1.81
C ASP A 58 -0.43 10.94 1.19
N MET A 59 -1.35 9.98 1.40
CA MET A 59 -1.21 8.64 0.81
C MET A 59 -1.32 8.68 -0.72
N SER A 60 -2.22 9.50 -1.25
CA SER A 60 -2.36 9.66 -2.70
C SER A 60 -1.11 10.29 -3.32
N GLU A 61 -0.50 11.28 -2.67
CA GLU A 61 0.76 11.88 -3.14
C GLU A 61 1.92 10.88 -3.14
N LYS A 62 2.04 10.05 -2.09
CA LYS A 62 3.04 8.97 -2.05
C LYS A 62 2.84 7.96 -3.17
N VAL A 63 1.60 7.48 -3.36
CA VAL A 63 1.28 6.55 -4.47
C VAL A 63 1.60 7.18 -5.83
N LEU A 64 1.21 8.44 -6.05
CA LEU A 64 1.52 9.14 -7.30
C LEU A 64 3.03 9.27 -7.52
N THR A 65 3.80 9.52 -6.47
CA THR A 65 5.26 9.59 -6.54
C THR A 65 5.85 8.24 -6.99
N ILE A 66 5.40 7.13 -6.40
CA ILE A 66 5.81 5.78 -6.80
C ILE A 66 5.45 5.50 -8.25
N LEU A 67 4.22 5.81 -8.67
CA LEU A 67 3.77 5.57 -10.05
C LEU A 67 4.52 6.45 -11.06
N ARG A 68 4.99 7.64 -10.67
CA ARG A 68 5.72 8.58 -11.55
C ARG A 68 7.21 8.26 -11.65
N ALA A 69 7.76 7.45 -10.76
CA ALA A 69 9.15 7.04 -10.84
C ALA A 69 9.38 6.31 -12.19
N PRO A 70 10.40 6.70 -12.97
CA PRO A 70 10.75 5.97 -14.18
C PRO A 70 11.09 4.52 -13.81
N ASN A 71 10.61 3.57 -14.61
CA ASN A 71 11.04 2.17 -14.48
C ASN A 71 12.56 2.15 -14.69
N ASN A 72 13.30 1.84 -13.62
CA ASN A 72 14.75 1.75 -13.61
C ASN A 72 15.23 0.57 -14.47
#